data_AF-A0ABC9BX41-F1
#
_entry.id   AF-A0ABC9BX41-F1
#
_cell.length_a   1.000
_cell.length_b   1.000
_cell.length_c   1.000
_cell.angle_alpha   90.00
_cell.angle_beta   90.00
_cell.angle_gamma   90.00
#
_symmetry.space_group_name_H-M   'P 1'
#
loop_
_entity.id
_entity.type
_entity.pdbx_description
1 polymer ?
#
loop_
_entity_poly.entity_id
_entity_poly.type
_entity_poly.pdbx_seq_one_letter_code
_entity_poly.pdbx_strand_id
1 'polypeptide(L)'
;MIKCPTSALAAAPAASLPDNGDILRGILLRLPPLPSSLPRASLVSKLWCRVVSDPCFRRNFRAHHHKTPPLLGFFFDDFGFELQSCRYVFTPTLDAPDRIPPERFSCPTKGSLLGFRHGLALLKCGLKAVVWDPVTNFQCSIDFPPEFNVNHNVRIYNGAVTRYSASSSAFRLVMVFYGVLERIMCASVYDSESGKWGEIISTQTFSDICKPSVMVGNKLYFLIRHRRNSSFLQFDLDSPSMAVIQMSEDIPIPERSHVQALRTQDGGLGFAVVSKHIMQLWGKTTISGGGNVVRGELQKIVELDQLLSLRPSTNVHESSVIGYDEATNTIFLWTTMGVFMIQLDSMKFTKVSEDTCIRRYFPFASFYPW
;
A
#
# COMPACT_ATOMS: atom_id res chain seq x y z
N MET A 1 37.80 -49.64 50.05
CA MET A 1 36.49 -49.97 49.46
C MET A 1 35.88 -48.67 48.93
N ILE A 2 36.23 -48.28 47.71
CA ILE A 2 35.78 -47.00 47.10
C ILE A 2 34.74 -47.36 46.05
N LYS A 3 33.48 -46.95 46.27
CA LYS A 3 32.36 -47.14 45.33
C LYS A 3 32.41 -46.04 44.27
N CYS A 4 32.55 -46.42 43.00
CA CYS A 4 32.26 -45.54 41.86
C CYS A 4 30.74 -45.44 41.66
N PRO A 5 30.18 -44.25 41.36
CA PRO A 5 28.80 -44.12 40.91
C PRO A 5 28.75 -44.25 39.39
N THR A 6 28.04 -45.27 38.90
CA THR A 6 27.69 -45.41 37.48
C THR A 6 26.58 -44.41 37.15
N SER A 7 26.94 -43.25 36.59
CA SER A 7 25.96 -42.33 35.98
C SER A 7 25.55 -42.92 34.63
N ALA A 8 24.30 -43.39 34.53
CA ALA A 8 23.70 -43.75 33.26
C ALA A 8 23.36 -42.45 32.51
N LEU A 9 24.12 -42.15 31.45
CA LEU A 9 23.75 -41.10 30.49
C LEU A 9 22.45 -41.55 29.80
N ALA A 10 21.35 -40.86 30.10
CA ALA A 10 20.11 -41.01 29.35
C ALA A 10 20.37 -40.60 27.89
N ALA A 11 20.22 -41.53 26.95
CA ALA A 11 20.30 -41.24 25.53
C ALA A 11 19.22 -40.22 25.15
N ALA A 12 19.64 -39.10 24.57
CA ALA A 12 18.72 -38.14 23.98
C ALA A 12 17.89 -38.84 22.89
N PRO A 13 16.56 -38.64 22.83
CA PRO A 13 15.75 -39.28 21.81
C PRO A 13 16.21 -38.82 20.43
N ALA A 14 16.47 -39.79 19.55
CA ALA A 14 16.78 -39.53 18.15
C ALA A 14 15.65 -38.70 17.52
N ALA A 15 16.01 -37.59 16.86
CA ALA A 15 15.06 -36.79 16.12
C ALA A 15 14.31 -37.67 15.12
N SER A 16 13.01 -37.87 15.34
CA SER A 16 12.14 -38.59 14.42
C SER A 16 12.15 -37.89 13.07
N LEU A 17 12.33 -38.65 11.98
CA LEU A 17 12.20 -38.15 10.61
C LEU A 17 10.84 -37.44 10.46
N PRO A 18 10.79 -36.27 9.80
CA PRO A 18 9.54 -35.54 9.62
C PRO A 18 8.53 -36.39 8.86
N ASP A 19 7.26 -36.32 9.28
CA ASP A 19 6.17 -37.00 8.58
C ASP A 19 6.11 -36.52 7.12
N ASN A 20 5.67 -37.39 6.21
CA ASN A 20 5.49 -37.04 4.79
C ASN A 20 4.61 -35.80 4.62
N GLY A 21 3.66 -35.57 5.55
CA GLY A 21 2.84 -34.36 5.62
C GLY A 21 3.64 -33.08 5.92
N ASP A 22 4.65 -33.15 6.79
CA ASP A 22 5.47 -32.00 7.18
C ASP A 22 6.42 -31.59 6.05
N ILE A 23 7.02 -32.57 5.37
CA ILE A 23 7.84 -32.32 4.18
C ILE A 23 7.00 -31.67 3.08
N LEU A 24 5.78 -32.18 2.84
CA LEU A 24 4.87 -31.62 1.86
C LEU A 24 4.45 -30.19 2.18
N ARG A 25 4.12 -29.88 3.44
CA ARG A 25 3.86 -28.50 3.90
C ARG A 25 5.06 -27.61 3.59
N GLY A 26 6.28 -28.08 3.86
CA GLY A 26 7.51 -27.35 3.56
C GLY A 26 7.72 -27.07 2.07
N ILE A 27 7.40 -28.04 1.20
CA ILE A 27 7.46 -27.86 -0.27
C ILE A 27 6.42 -26.84 -0.73
N LEU A 28 5.16 -26.98 -0.29
CA LEU A 28 4.06 -26.11 -0.71
C LEU A 28 4.24 -24.66 -0.23
N LEU A 29 4.87 -24.45 0.94
CA LEU A 29 5.18 -23.09 1.43
C LEU A 29 6.13 -22.32 0.52
N ARG A 30 6.99 -23.02 -0.24
CA ARG A 30 7.95 -22.42 -1.17
C ARG A 30 7.34 -22.04 -2.52
N LEU A 31 6.11 -22.45 -2.81
CA LEU A 31 5.43 -22.04 -4.04
C LEU A 31 5.21 -20.52 -4.03
N PRO A 32 5.32 -19.85 -5.20
CA PRO A 32 5.08 -18.42 -5.27
C PRO A 32 3.61 -18.11 -4.92
N PRO A 33 3.29 -16.96 -4.31
CA PRO A 33 1.94 -16.64 -3.86
C PRO A 33 0.99 -16.20 -5.00
N LEU A 34 1.11 -16.82 -6.19
CA LEU A 34 0.31 -16.49 -7.37
C LEU A 34 -1.07 -17.17 -7.36
N PRO A 35 -2.09 -16.56 -8.00
CA PRO A 35 -3.45 -17.10 -8.12
C PRO A 35 -3.56 -18.57 -8.55
N SER A 36 -2.63 -19.08 -9.36
CA SER A 36 -2.66 -20.46 -9.85
C SER A 36 -1.84 -21.46 -9.03
N SER A 37 -0.94 -21.00 -8.14
CA SER A 37 0.05 -21.86 -7.47
C SER A 37 -0.60 -22.97 -6.64
N LEU A 38 -1.43 -22.60 -5.65
CA LEU A 38 -2.05 -23.56 -4.75
C LEU A 38 -3.18 -24.37 -5.43
N PRO A 39 -4.02 -23.80 -6.31
CA PRO A 39 -4.97 -24.58 -7.10
C PRO A 39 -4.32 -25.64 -7.99
N ARG A 40 -3.18 -25.33 -8.62
CA ARG A 40 -2.47 -26.34 -9.44
C ARG A 40 -1.83 -27.41 -8.57
N ALA A 41 -1.27 -27.02 -7.43
CA ALA A 41 -0.70 -27.94 -6.46
C ALA A 41 -1.76 -28.90 -5.88
N SER A 42 -2.97 -28.43 -5.58
CA SER A 42 -4.04 -29.28 -5.03
C SER A 42 -4.49 -30.38 -5.99
N LEU A 43 -4.30 -30.19 -7.31
CA LEU A 43 -4.65 -31.16 -8.35
C LEU A 43 -3.63 -32.32 -8.48
N VAL A 44 -2.47 -32.25 -7.83
CA VAL A 44 -1.42 -33.30 -7.91
C VAL A 44 -1.89 -34.61 -7.26
N SER A 45 -2.52 -34.52 -6.08
CA SER A 45 -3.03 -35.70 -5.36
C SER A 45 -4.02 -35.32 -4.25
N LYS A 46 -4.77 -36.31 -3.73
CA LYS A 46 -5.64 -36.13 -2.56
C LYS A 46 -4.89 -35.70 -1.30
N LEU A 47 -3.60 -36.03 -1.17
CA LEU A 47 -2.78 -35.58 -0.04
C LEU A 47 -2.45 -34.09 -0.18
N TRP A 48 -2.04 -33.65 -1.37
CA TRP A 48 -1.74 -32.25 -1.66
C TRP A 48 -2.98 -31.37 -1.50
N CYS A 49 -4.12 -31.81 -2.02
CA CYS A 49 -5.40 -31.13 -1.83
C CYS A 49 -5.73 -30.93 -0.34
N ARG A 50 -5.60 -31.99 0.47
CA ARG A 50 -5.85 -31.91 1.92
C ARG A 50 -4.94 -30.90 2.62
N VAL A 51 -3.65 -30.86 2.28
CA VAL A 51 -2.72 -29.87 2.86
C VAL A 51 -3.06 -28.45 2.42
N VAL A 52 -3.36 -28.23 1.14
CA VAL A 52 -3.71 -26.91 0.61
C VAL A 52 -5.03 -26.37 1.22
N SER A 53 -6.02 -27.23 1.43
CA SER A 53 -7.31 -26.85 2.01
C SER A 53 -7.23 -26.56 3.52
N ASP A 54 -6.21 -27.07 4.23
CA ASP A 54 -6.03 -26.84 5.67
C ASP A 54 -5.95 -25.33 5.98
N PRO A 55 -6.87 -24.77 6.79
CA PRO A 55 -6.84 -23.37 7.20
C PRO A 55 -5.52 -22.97 7.89
N CYS A 56 -4.90 -23.87 8.65
CA CYS A 56 -3.61 -23.63 9.28
C CYS A 56 -2.49 -23.49 8.25
N PHE A 57 -2.46 -24.37 7.24
CA PHE A 57 -1.52 -24.26 6.13
C PHE A 57 -1.71 -22.94 5.37
N ARG A 58 -2.94 -22.56 5.02
CA ARG A 58 -3.22 -21.29 4.31
C ARG A 58 -2.80 -20.06 5.10
N ARG A 59 -3.00 -20.07 6.43
CA ARG A 59 -2.49 -19.02 7.33
C ARG A 59 -0.96 -18.98 7.31
N ASN A 60 -0.31 -20.13 7.41
CA ASN A 60 1.16 -20.22 7.36
C ASN A 60 1.72 -19.81 5.99
N PHE A 61 1.05 -20.12 4.89
CA PHE A 61 1.44 -19.69 3.54
C PHE A 61 1.37 -18.17 3.41
N ARG A 62 0.27 -17.55 3.83
CA ARG A 62 0.16 -16.08 3.88
C ARG A 62 1.17 -15.46 4.83
N ALA A 63 1.41 -16.07 5.99
CA ALA A 63 2.41 -15.62 6.94
C ALA A 63 3.84 -15.78 6.40
N HIS A 64 4.11 -16.80 5.57
CA HIS A 64 5.41 -16.97 4.93
C HIS A 64 5.67 -15.87 3.89
N HIS A 65 4.64 -15.51 3.12
CA HIS A 65 4.71 -14.50 2.06
C HIS A 65 4.31 -13.07 2.51
N HIS A 66 4.07 -12.87 3.81
CA HIS A 66 3.34 -11.72 4.39
C HIS A 66 3.84 -10.32 3.98
N LYS A 67 5.12 -10.19 3.63
CA LYS A 67 5.71 -8.90 3.28
C LYS A 67 5.44 -8.47 1.84
N THR A 68 5.05 -9.40 0.97
CA THR A 68 4.97 -9.17 -0.47
C THR A 68 3.80 -9.96 -1.08
N PRO A 69 2.53 -9.58 -0.81
CA PRO A 69 1.42 -10.08 -1.60
C PRO A 69 1.63 -9.73 -3.09
N PRO A 70 1.18 -10.58 -4.02
CA PRO A 70 1.29 -10.27 -5.44
C PRO A 70 0.43 -9.05 -5.79
N LEU A 71 0.94 -8.20 -6.68
CA LEU A 71 0.17 -7.15 -7.31
C LEU A 71 -0.78 -7.80 -8.33
N LEU A 72 -2.05 -7.92 -7.98
CA LEU A 72 -3.07 -8.57 -8.81
C LEU A 72 -3.47 -7.67 -9.99
N GLY A 73 -3.46 -6.36 -9.75
CA GLY A 73 -3.78 -5.36 -10.74
C GLY A 73 -3.89 -3.98 -10.12
N PHE A 74 -4.61 -3.09 -10.77
CA PHE A 74 -4.90 -1.75 -10.28
C PHE A 74 -6.30 -1.33 -10.66
N PHE A 75 -6.85 -0.41 -9.87
CA PHE A 75 -8.06 0.33 -10.23
C PHE A 75 -7.67 1.70 -10.72
N PHE A 76 -8.38 2.20 -11.72
CA PHE A 76 -8.22 3.58 -12.15
C PHE A 76 -9.59 4.23 -12.33
N ASP A 77 -9.62 5.55 -12.22
CA ASP A 77 -10.83 6.34 -12.43
C ASP A 77 -11.06 6.51 -13.95
N ASP A 78 -12.07 5.84 -14.47
CA ASP A 78 -12.53 6.00 -15.84
C ASP A 78 -13.48 7.21 -15.89
N PHE A 79 -12.93 8.38 -16.25
CA PHE A 79 -13.72 9.59 -16.47
C PHE A 79 -14.51 9.43 -17.77
N GLY A 80 -15.71 8.86 -17.68
CA GLY A 80 -16.70 9.01 -18.74
C GLY A 80 -17.04 10.49 -18.95
N PHE A 81 -17.49 10.86 -20.16
CA PHE A 81 -17.94 12.21 -20.50
C PHE A 81 -19.05 12.76 -19.58
N GLU A 82 -19.69 11.90 -18.78
CA GLU A 82 -20.64 12.29 -17.72
C GLU A 82 -19.89 12.60 -16.41
N LEU A 83 -19.65 13.89 -16.18
CA LEU A 83 -18.92 14.53 -15.06
C LEU A 83 -19.40 14.19 -13.62
N GLN A 84 -20.26 13.20 -13.41
CA GLN A 84 -20.93 12.94 -12.12
C GLN A 84 -20.77 11.51 -11.57
N SER A 85 -20.04 10.61 -12.24
CA SER A 85 -19.79 9.26 -11.70
C SER A 85 -18.37 8.79 -12.01
N CYS A 86 -17.51 8.78 -10.99
CA CYS A 86 -16.25 8.02 -11.03
C CYS A 86 -16.60 6.53 -11.12
N ARG A 87 -16.22 5.87 -12.22
CA ARG A 87 -16.30 4.41 -12.34
C ARG A 87 -14.89 3.85 -12.23
N TYR A 88 -14.66 3.01 -11.23
CA TYR A 88 -13.38 2.34 -11.09
C TYR A 88 -13.36 1.04 -11.89
N VAL A 89 -12.40 0.93 -12.80
CA VAL A 89 -12.19 -0.26 -13.63
C VAL A 89 -10.95 -0.99 -13.12
N PHE A 90 -11.08 -2.29 -12.85
CA PHE A 90 -9.95 -3.15 -12.51
C PHE A 90 -9.22 -3.59 -13.77
N THR A 91 -7.90 -3.42 -13.79
CA THR A 91 -7.03 -3.95 -14.83
C THR A 91 -6.03 -4.93 -14.22
N PRO A 92 -6.00 -6.20 -14.66
CA PRO A 92 -5.05 -7.18 -14.16
C PRO A 92 -3.64 -6.86 -14.66
N THR A 93 -2.66 -7.06 -13.79
CA THR A 93 -1.22 -6.92 -14.12
C THR A 93 -0.52 -8.25 -14.34
N LEU A 94 -1.15 -9.36 -13.96
CA LEU A 94 -0.60 -10.70 -14.11
C LEU A 94 -0.93 -11.30 -15.48
N ASP A 95 0.04 -11.97 -16.07
CA ASP A 95 -0.13 -12.74 -17.31
C ASP A 95 -0.87 -14.07 -17.07
N ALA A 96 -1.31 -14.71 -18.14
CA ALA A 96 -1.83 -16.07 -18.06
C ALA A 96 -0.75 -17.03 -17.51
N PRO A 97 -1.09 -17.97 -16.61
CA PRO A 97 -2.44 -18.38 -16.19
C PRO A 97 -2.98 -17.63 -14.96
N ASP A 98 -2.23 -16.68 -14.40
CA ASP A 98 -2.56 -15.98 -13.15
C ASP A 98 -3.42 -14.72 -13.35
N ARG A 99 -3.72 -14.38 -14.60
CA ARG A 99 -4.58 -13.25 -14.98
C ARG A 99 -5.98 -13.39 -14.39
N ILE A 100 -6.39 -12.41 -13.59
CA ILE A 100 -7.74 -12.34 -13.03
C ILE A 100 -8.64 -11.54 -13.99
N PRO A 101 -9.82 -12.08 -14.40
CA PRO A 101 -10.76 -11.34 -15.24
C PRO A 101 -11.23 -10.04 -14.57
N PRO A 102 -11.30 -8.90 -15.29
CA PRO A 102 -11.79 -7.62 -14.77
C PRO A 102 -13.13 -7.71 -14.01
N GLU A 103 -14.03 -8.55 -14.49
CA GLU A 103 -15.39 -8.72 -13.98
C GLU A 103 -15.41 -9.28 -12.55
N ARG A 104 -14.32 -9.95 -12.14
CA ARG A 104 -14.15 -10.50 -10.79
C ARG A 104 -14.19 -9.42 -9.72
N PHE A 105 -13.68 -8.23 -10.03
CA PHE A 105 -13.55 -7.13 -9.10
C PHE A 105 -14.29 -5.88 -9.60
N SER A 106 -15.59 -5.86 -9.35
CA SER A 106 -16.45 -4.71 -9.63
C SER A 106 -16.60 -3.84 -8.39
N CYS A 107 -16.17 -2.58 -8.49
CA CYS A 107 -16.30 -1.64 -7.37
C CYS A 107 -17.78 -1.40 -7.05
N PRO A 108 -18.23 -1.62 -5.80
CA PRO A 108 -19.65 -1.75 -5.47
C PRO A 108 -20.41 -0.42 -5.35
N THR A 109 -19.71 0.70 -5.12
CA THR A 109 -20.35 1.98 -4.75
C THR A 109 -19.88 3.15 -5.60
N LYS A 110 -20.80 4.08 -5.88
CA LYS A 110 -20.48 5.41 -6.43
C LYS A 110 -19.83 6.23 -5.31
N GLY A 111 -18.51 6.28 -5.31
CA GLY A 111 -17.71 6.96 -4.29
C GLY A 111 -16.34 7.32 -4.83
N SER A 112 -15.55 8.03 -4.03
CA SER A 112 -14.14 8.28 -4.35
C SER A 112 -13.27 7.25 -3.64
N LEU A 113 -12.49 6.49 -4.40
CA LEU A 113 -11.48 5.59 -3.86
C LEU A 113 -10.33 6.42 -3.27
N LEU A 114 -9.94 6.08 -2.04
CA LEU A 114 -8.89 6.78 -1.29
C LEU A 114 -7.57 5.99 -1.29
N GLY A 115 -7.63 4.67 -1.40
CA GLY A 115 -6.46 3.80 -1.47
C GLY A 115 -6.77 2.34 -1.18
N PHE A 116 -5.76 1.48 -1.39
CA PHE A 116 -5.75 0.10 -0.94
C PHE A 116 -4.62 -0.12 0.07
N ARG A 117 -4.86 -1.00 1.04
CA ARG A 117 -3.82 -1.53 1.92
C ARG A 117 -4.25 -2.85 2.52
N HIS A 118 -3.31 -3.79 2.63
CA HIS A 118 -3.57 -5.12 3.20
C HIS A 118 -4.74 -5.86 2.51
N GLY A 119 -4.98 -5.64 1.21
CA GLY A 119 -6.11 -6.22 0.47
C GLY A 119 -7.48 -5.55 0.71
N LEU A 120 -7.54 -4.48 1.51
CA LEU A 120 -8.74 -3.68 1.74
C LEU A 120 -8.67 -2.38 0.94
N ALA A 121 -9.79 -2.00 0.34
CA ALA A 121 -10.04 -0.70 -0.25
C ALA A 121 -10.72 0.22 0.76
N LEU A 122 -10.40 1.52 0.69
CA LEU A 122 -11.15 2.55 1.39
C LEU A 122 -11.81 3.49 0.38
N LEU A 123 -13.14 3.62 0.46
CA LEU A 123 -13.93 4.54 -0.35
C LEU A 123 -14.60 5.58 0.53
N LYS A 124 -14.71 6.80 -0.01
CA LYS A 124 -15.61 7.83 0.49
C LYS A 124 -16.92 7.76 -0.29
N CYS A 125 -18.03 7.50 0.40
CA CYS A 125 -19.37 7.53 -0.16
C CYS A 125 -20.23 8.54 0.61
N GLY A 126 -20.38 9.76 0.08
CA GLY A 126 -21.08 10.84 0.80
C GLY A 126 -20.39 11.19 2.12
N LEU A 127 -21.11 11.02 3.23
CA LEU A 127 -20.65 11.22 4.61
C LEU A 127 -20.24 9.91 5.32
N LYS A 128 -19.92 8.87 4.54
CA LYS A 128 -19.51 7.57 5.06
C LYS A 128 -18.17 7.14 4.48
N ALA A 129 -17.38 6.46 5.29
CA ALA A 129 -16.30 5.61 4.83
C ALA A 129 -16.86 4.21 4.52
N VAL A 130 -16.46 3.64 3.38
CA VAL A 130 -16.76 2.26 3.04
C VAL A 130 -15.45 1.50 2.93
N VAL A 131 -15.27 0.52 3.80
CA VAL A 131 -14.19 -0.46 3.70
C VAL A 131 -14.69 -1.62 2.86
N TRP A 132 -13.94 -1.95 1.81
CA TRP A 132 -14.31 -2.99 0.85
C TRP A 132 -13.14 -3.97 0.66
N ASP A 133 -13.42 -5.27 0.71
CA ASP A 133 -12.48 -6.31 0.30
C ASP A 133 -12.90 -6.84 -1.08
N PRO A 134 -12.15 -6.56 -2.16
CA PRO A 134 -12.51 -7.02 -3.50
C PRO A 134 -12.52 -8.56 -3.64
N VAL A 135 -11.72 -9.25 -2.82
CA VAL A 135 -11.54 -10.70 -2.89
C VAL A 135 -12.70 -11.43 -2.23
N THR A 136 -13.11 -11.01 -1.04
CA THR A 136 -14.23 -11.63 -0.30
C THR A 136 -15.57 -10.95 -0.56
N ASN A 137 -15.57 -9.83 -1.28
CA ASN A 137 -16.69 -8.90 -1.42
C ASN A 137 -17.26 -8.40 -0.09
N PHE A 138 -16.49 -8.49 1.00
CA PHE A 138 -16.85 -7.91 2.28
C PHE A 138 -16.96 -6.40 2.16
N GLN A 139 -17.99 -5.82 2.76
CA GLN A 139 -18.21 -4.37 2.78
C GLN A 139 -18.67 -3.94 4.17
N CYS A 140 -18.09 -2.85 4.66
CA CYS A 140 -18.48 -2.22 5.92
C CYS A 140 -18.59 -0.72 5.69
N SER A 141 -19.79 -0.18 5.91
CA SER A 141 -20.05 1.26 5.85
C SER A 141 -20.03 1.85 7.25
N ILE A 142 -19.25 2.91 7.42
CA ILE A 142 -18.98 3.55 8.71
C ILE A 142 -19.29 5.04 8.54
N ASP A 143 -20.20 5.55 9.37
CA ASP A 143 -20.50 6.98 9.42
C ASP A 143 -19.30 7.75 9.98
N PHE A 144 -19.01 8.92 9.42
CA PHE A 144 -17.99 9.78 10.00
C PHE A 144 -18.37 10.22 11.42
N PRO A 145 -17.39 10.51 12.29
CA PRO A 145 -17.68 11.03 13.62
C PRO A 145 -18.54 12.29 13.51
N PRO A 146 -19.64 12.41 14.27
CA PRO A 146 -20.56 13.55 14.19
C PRO A 146 -19.88 14.88 14.51
N GLU A 147 -18.77 14.85 15.26
CA GLU A 147 -17.93 15.99 15.56
C GLU A 147 -17.25 16.57 14.30
N PHE A 148 -17.00 15.72 13.29
CA PHE A 148 -16.65 16.20 11.95
C PHE A 148 -17.91 16.66 11.26
N ASN A 149 -18.30 17.91 11.50
CA ASN A 149 -19.37 18.57 10.78
C ASN A 149 -18.92 18.87 9.33
N VAL A 150 -18.87 17.81 8.50
CA VAL A 150 -18.43 17.88 7.10
C VAL A 150 -19.36 18.81 6.35
N ASN A 151 -18.83 19.98 6.00
CA ASN A 151 -19.56 21.07 5.37
C ASN A 151 -18.63 21.83 4.41
N HIS A 152 -18.94 23.07 4.06
CA HIS A 152 -18.06 23.86 3.20
C HIS A 152 -16.67 24.12 3.82
N ASN A 153 -16.59 24.15 5.15
CA ASN A 153 -15.39 24.41 5.93
C ASN A 153 -14.60 23.12 6.23
N VAL A 154 -15.24 22.04 6.67
CA VAL A 154 -14.54 20.78 6.95
C VAL A 154 -14.68 19.81 5.79
N ARG A 155 -13.58 19.54 5.08
CA ARG A 155 -13.52 18.61 3.94
C ARG A 155 -12.73 17.37 4.29
N ILE A 156 -12.99 16.28 3.59
CA ILE A 156 -12.15 15.07 3.71
C ILE A 156 -10.86 15.33 2.94
N TYR A 157 -9.74 15.22 3.63
CA TYR A 157 -8.42 15.28 3.02
C TYR A 157 -8.11 13.93 2.37
N ASN A 158 -7.97 12.88 3.18
CA ASN A 158 -7.74 11.51 2.72
C ASN A 158 -8.08 10.51 3.85
N GLY A 159 -7.80 9.23 3.65
CA GLY A 159 -7.92 8.21 4.67
C GLY A 159 -7.05 6.99 4.36
N ALA A 160 -7.00 6.07 5.32
CA ALA A 160 -6.23 4.85 5.24
C ALA A 160 -6.92 3.74 6.03
N VAL A 161 -7.00 2.56 5.45
CA VAL A 161 -7.42 1.35 6.16
C VAL A 161 -6.20 0.48 6.43
N THR A 162 -6.21 -0.28 7.53
CA THR A 162 -5.18 -1.27 7.83
C THR A 162 -5.76 -2.42 8.65
N ARG A 163 -5.42 -3.66 8.31
CA ARG A 163 -5.70 -4.82 9.17
C ARG A 163 -4.74 -4.88 10.35
N TYR A 164 -5.22 -5.38 11.49
CA TYR A 164 -4.39 -5.66 12.67
C TYR A 164 -3.31 -6.71 12.39
N SER A 165 -3.65 -7.71 11.58
CA SER A 165 -2.72 -8.72 11.09
C SER A 165 -3.21 -9.26 9.76
N ALA A 166 -2.33 -9.91 9.00
CA ALA A 166 -2.67 -10.49 7.69
C ALA A 166 -3.80 -11.55 7.74
N SER A 167 -4.08 -12.11 8.92
CA SER A 167 -5.15 -13.08 9.13
C SER A 167 -6.37 -12.53 9.86
N SER A 168 -6.33 -11.27 10.33
CA SER A 168 -7.44 -10.67 11.06
C SER A 168 -8.50 -10.13 10.10
N SER A 169 -9.77 -10.35 10.43
CA SER A 169 -10.90 -9.64 9.83
C SER A 169 -11.05 -8.22 10.40
N ALA A 170 -10.50 -7.98 11.59
CA ALA A 170 -10.51 -6.67 12.22
C ALA A 170 -9.53 -5.71 11.55
N PHE A 171 -9.93 -4.44 11.48
CA PHE A 171 -9.20 -3.37 10.85
C PHE A 171 -9.32 -2.07 11.65
N ARG A 172 -8.36 -1.19 11.43
CA ARG A 172 -8.41 0.22 11.80
C ARG A 172 -8.60 1.07 10.56
N LEU A 173 -9.38 2.12 10.69
CA LEU A 173 -9.59 3.12 9.65
C LEU A 173 -9.17 4.49 10.19
N VAL A 174 -8.22 5.13 9.53
CA VAL A 174 -7.84 6.51 9.80
C VAL A 174 -8.52 7.40 8.77
N MET A 175 -9.28 8.39 9.22
CA MET A 175 -9.82 9.44 8.36
C MET A 175 -9.15 10.76 8.71
N VAL A 176 -8.69 11.47 7.68
CA VAL A 176 -8.08 12.80 7.80
C VAL A 176 -8.99 13.82 7.14
N PHE A 177 -9.34 14.85 7.90
CA PHE A 177 -10.16 15.97 7.49
C PHE A 177 -9.32 17.24 7.47
N TYR A 178 -9.73 18.19 6.65
CA TYR A 178 -9.09 19.48 6.48
C TYR A 178 -10.13 20.58 6.73
N GLY A 179 -9.88 21.40 7.75
CA GLY A 179 -10.62 22.63 8.05
C GLY A 179 -10.08 23.76 7.19
N VAL A 180 -10.89 24.23 6.23
CA VAL A 180 -10.50 25.15 5.16
C VAL A 180 -10.16 26.54 5.70
N LEU A 181 -10.98 27.06 6.62
CA LEU A 181 -10.81 28.39 7.19
C LEU A 181 -9.70 28.39 8.25
N GLU A 182 -9.67 27.37 9.10
CA GLU A 182 -8.73 27.26 10.20
C GLU A 182 -7.35 26.78 9.77
N ARG A 183 -7.23 26.18 8.57
CA ARG A 183 -6.01 25.53 8.04
C ARG A 183 -5.46 24.50 9.01
N ILE A 184 -6.36 23.65 9.50
CA ILE A 184 -6.05 22.56 10.43
C ILE A 184 -6.36 21.25 9.74
N MET A 185 -5.46 20.28 9.88
CA MET A 185 -5.80 18.88 9.61
C MET A 185 -6.18 18.20 10.90
N CYS A 186 -7.28 17.45 10.84
CA CYS A 186 -7.80 16.68 11.95
C CYS A 186 -7.86 15.22 11.53
N ALA A 187 -7.58 14.31 12.46
CA ALA A 187 -7.66 12.88 12.19
C ALA A 187 -8.37 12.16 13.34
N SER A 188 -9.06 11.09 13.01
CA SER A 188 -9.62 10.14 13.99
C SER A 188 -9.47 8.72 13.47
N VAL A 189 -9.40 7.77 14.39
CA VAL A 189 -9.24 6.35 14.13
C VAL A 189 -10.51 5.63 14.51
N TYR A 190 -11.11 4.92 13.57
CA TYR A 190 -12.14 3.95 13.83
C TYR A 190 -11.50 2.58 14.07
N ASP A 191 -11.91 1.93 15.15
CA ASP A 191 -11.55 0.57 15.47
C ASP A 191 -12.73 -0.38 15.22
N SER A 192 -12.54 -1.38 14.36
CA SER A 192 -13.64 -2.28 13.98
C SER A 192 -14.07 -3.24 15.09
N GLU A 193 -13.22 -3.52 16.08
CA GLU A 193 -13.57 -4.44 17.17
C GLU A 193 -14.50 -3.78 18.19
N SER A 194 -14.18 -2.55 18.59
CA SER A 194 -15.01 -1.74 19.48
C SER A 194 -16.18 -1.05 18.76
N GLY A 195 -16.09 -0.92 17.43
CA GLY A 195 -17.08 -0.24 16.61
C GLY A 195 -17.14 1.28 16.84
N LYS A 196 -16.06 1.87 17.37
CA LYS A 196 -16.03 3.27 17.82
C LYS A 196 -14.90 4.06 17.16
N TRP A 197 -15.16 5.35 17.02
CA TRP A 197 -14.13 6.33 16.71
C TRP A 197 -13.38 6.74 17.98
N GLY A 198 -12.08 6.90 17.86
CA GLY A 198 -11.22 7.45 18.90
C GLY A 198 -11.24 8.97 18.93
N GLU A 199 -10.45 9.52 19.85
CA GLU A 199 -10.27 10.96 20.00
C GLU A 199 -9.84 11.63 18.69
N ILE A 200 -10.32 12.86 18.49
CA ILE A 200 -9.95 13.70 17.35
C ILE A 200 -8.67 14.43 17.70
N ILE A 201 -7.62 14.16 16.94
CA ILE A 201 -6.35 14.88 17.05
C ILE A 201 -6.21 15.86 15.90
N SER A 202 -5.54 16.98 16.15
CA SER A 202 -5.43 18.05 15.17
C SER A 202 -4.03 18.65 15.13
N THR A 203 -3.66 19.22 13.97
CA THR A 203 -2.41 19.93 13.78
C THR A 203 -2.58 21.03 12.72
N GLN A 204 -1.88 22.14 12.90
CA GLN A 204 -1.92 23.25 11.94
C GLN A 204 -1.09 22.89 10.71
N THR A 205 -1.75 22.73 9.56
CA THR A 205 -1.09 22.43 8.30
C THR A 205 -2.04 22.60 7.12
N PHE A 206 -1.45 22.66 5.93
CA PHE A 206 -2.17 22.89 4.68
C PHE A 206 -1.57 22.07 3.55
N SER A 207 -2.42 21.59 2.63
CA SER A 207 -1.99 20.87 1.44
C SER A 207 -2.96 21.08 0.28
N ASP A 208 -2.41 21.35 -0.91
CA ASP A 208 -3.14 21.44 -2.17
C ASP A 208 -3.26 20.08 -2.87
N ILE A 209 -2.56 19.06 -2.37
CA ILE A 209 -2.50 17.74 -2.99
C ILE A 209 -3.20 16.70 -2.09
N CYS A 210 -3.77 15.69 -2.72
CA CYS A 210 -4.30 14.52 -2.02
C CYS A 210 -3.74 13.26 -2.69
N LYS A 211 -2.86 12.55 -1.97
CA LYS A 211 -2.28 11.27 -2.39
C LYS A 211 -2.49 10.23 -1.27
N PRO A 212 -2.69 8.94 -1.61
CA PRO A 212 -2.71 7.87 -0.63
C PRO A 212 -1.45 7.91 0.25
N SER A 213 -1.60 7.61 1.54
CA SER A 213 -0.47 7.52 2.46
C SER A 213 0.40 6.30 2.19
N VAL A 214 1.63 6.34 2.70
CA VAL A 214 2.49 5.16 2.81
C VAL A 214 2.64 4.76 4.27
N MET A 215 2.61 3.46 4.53
CA MET A 215 2.83 2.88 5.85
C MET A 215 4.30 2.49 6.04
N VAL A 216 4.90 3.01 7.09
CA VAL A 216 6.29 2.72 7.49
C VAL A 216 6.26 2.36 8.98
N GLY A 217 6.60 1.12 9.31
CA GLY A 217 6.34 0.58 10.66
C GLY A 217 4.84 0.61 10.96
N ASN A 218 4.47 1.22 12.09
CA ASN A 218 3.06 1.45 12.46
C ASN A 218 2.62 2.91 12.30
N LYS A 219 3.26 3.63 11.38
CA LYS A 219 3.01 5.05 11.11
C LYS A 219 2.58 5.25 9.67
N LEU A 220 1.59 6.11 9.47
CA LEU A 220 1.13 6.53 8.16
C LEU A 220 1.72 7.90 7.83
N TYR A 221 2.25 8.04 6.61
CA TYR A 221 2.80 9.28 6.11
C TYR A 221 1.99 9.75 4.92
N PHE A 222 1.25 10.85 5.10
CA PHE A 222 0.55 11.52 4.01
C PHE A 222 1.43 12.65 3.50
N LEU A 223 1.75 12.63 2.21
CA LEU A 223 2.43 13.76 1.59
C LEU A 223 1.51 14.98 1.65
N ILE A 224 2.03 16.08 2.18
CA ILE A 224 1.39 17.39 2.18
C ILE A 224 2.27 18.36 1.40
N ARG A 225 1.66 19.17 0.53
CA ARG A 225 2.42 20.13 -0.28
C ARG A 225 1.62 21.42 -0.42
N HIS A 226 2.30 22.52 -0.17
CA HIS A 226 1.77 23.86 -0.40
C HIS A 226 2.84 24.72 -1.04
N ARG A 227 2.55 25.25 -2.23
CA ARG A 227 3.50 26.01 -3.05
C ARG A 227 4.82 25.24 -3.25
N ARG A 228 5.92 25.72 -2.67
CA ARG A 228 7.27 25.14 -2.77
C ARG A 228 7.61 24.19 -1.62
N ASN A 229 6.81 24.17 -0.56
CA ASN A 229 7.12 23.40 0.63
C ASN A 229 6.44 22.05 0.54
N SER A 230 7.23 20.99 0.69
CA SER A 230 6.75 19.61 0.76
C SER A 230 7.09 19.07 2.14
N SER A 231 6.13 18.39 2.76
CA SER A 231 6.26 17.83 4.10
C SER A 231 5.46 16.52 4.15
N PHE A 232 5.58 15.80 5.25
CA PHE A 232 4.72 14.66 5.56
C PHE A 232 3.88 14.95 6.78
N LEU A 233 2.59 14.69 6.69
CA LEU A 233 1.76 14.49 7.87
C LEU A 233 1.95 13.05 8.33
N GLN A 234 2.63 12.88 9.46
CA GLN A 234 2.77 11.60 10.14
C GLN A 234 1.57 11.39 11.07
N PHE A 235 1.00 10.20 11.01
CA PHE A 235 0.01 9.70 11.95
C PHE A 235 0.52 8.40 12.58
N ASP A 236 0.60 8.33 13.90
CA ASP A 236 1.05 7.15 14.63
C ASP A 236 -0.16 6.31 15.08
N LEU A 237 -0.15 5.01 14.74
CA LEU A 237 -1.23 4.09 15.05
C LEU A 237 -1.10 3.44 16.44
N ASP A 238 0.07 3.45 17.06
CA ASP A 238 0.30 2.93 18.42
C ASP A 238 -0.12 3.95 19.48
N SER A 239 0.23 5.22 19.23
CA SER A 239 -0.17 6.34 20.05
C SER A 239 -0.83 7.37 19.13
N PRO A 240 -2.14 7.65 19.28
CA PRO A 240 -2.89 8.50 18.35
C PRO A 240 -2.35 9.93 18.43
N SER A 241 -1.31 10.18 17.64
CA SER A 241 -0.56 11.42 17.60
C SER A 241 -0.28 11.77 16.15
N MET A 242 -0.27 13.07 15.88
CA MET A 242 -0.14 13.60 14.54
C MET A 242 0.90 14.71 14.53
N ALA A 243 1.84 14.61 13.61
CA ALA A 243 2.95 15.56 13.51
C ALA A 243 3.23 15.90 12.04
N VAL A 244 3.61 17.14 11.80
CA VAL A 244 4.11 17.59 10.50
C VAL A 244 5.62 17.43 10.50
N ILE A 245 6.15 16.66 9.55
CA ILE A 245 7.57 16.47 9.33
C ILE A 245 7.95 17.18 8.04
N GLN A 246 8.70 18.26 8.16
CA GLN A 246 9.12 19.10 7.04
C GLN A 246 10.19 18.39 6.22
N MET A 247 10.17 18.48 4.89
CA MET A 247 11.35 18.12 4.12
C MET A 247 12.40 19.22 4.26
N SER A 248 13.66 18.82 4.39
CA SER A 248 14.79 19.75 4.40
C SER A 248 14.81 20.60 3.12
N GLU A 249 15.10 21.89 3.27
CA GLU A 249 15.23 22.84 2.16
C GLU A 249 16.38 22.49 1.21
N ASP A 250 17.35 21.70 1.68
CA ASP A 250 18.49 21.20 0.90
C ASP A 250 18.06 20.20 -0.19
N ILE A 251 16.84 19.65 -0.10
CA ILE A 251 16.30 18.70 -1.08
C ILE A 251 15.72 19.50 -2.26
N PRO A 252 16.28 19.38 -3.48
CA PRO A 252 15.80 20.13 -4.63
C PRO A 252 14.44 19.58 -5.08
N ILE A 253 13.38 20.34 -4.81
CA ILE A 253 12.01 19.99 -5.24
C ILE A 253 11.51 21.07 -6.20
N PRO A 254 11.69 20.89 -7.53
CA PRO A 254 11.21 21.85 -8.52
C PRO A 254 9.69 22.11 -8.38
N GLU A 255 9.25 23.31 -8.75
CA GLU A 255 7.86 23.74 -8.58
C GLU A 255 6.85 22.80 -9.29
N ARG A 256 7.22 22.30 -10.48
CA ARG A 256 6.43 21.37 -11.31
C ARG A 256 6.83 19.90 -11.14
N SER A 257 7.48 19.54 -10.03
CA SER A 257 7.84 18.15 -9.74
C SER A 257 6.69 17.39 -9.05
N HIS A 258 6.64 16.09 -9.27
CA HIS A 258 5.76 15.16 -8.57
C HIS A 258 6.54 14.45 -7.47
N VAL A 259 6.08 14.61 -6.23
CA VAL A 259 6.65 13.92 -5.08
C VAL A 259 5.76 12.74 -4.71
N GLN A 260 6.37 11.62 -4.32
CA GLN A 260 5.68 10.42 -3.86
C GLN A 260 6.39 9.89 -2.61
N ALA A 261 5.66 9.70 -1.52
CA ALA A 261 6.18 8.97 -0.35
C ALA A 261 6.45 7.51 -0.76
N LEU A 262 7.53 6.92 -0.24
CA LEU A 262 7.96 5.56 -0.50
C LEU A 262 8.33 4.85 0.80
N ARG A 263 8.34 3.52 0.75
CA ARG A 263 8.94 2.68 1.78
C ARG A 263 10.30 2.22 1.26
N THR A 264 11.36 2.46 2.02
CA THR A 264 12.71 2.05 1.63
C THR A 264 12.95 0.58 1.98
N GLN A 265 14.01 -0.01 1.41
CA GLN A 265 14.36 -1.43 1.61
C GLN A 265 14.67 -1.79 3.07
N ASP A 266 15.24 -0.84 3.81
CA ASP A 266 15.47 -0.94 5.26
C ASP A 266 14.18 -0.78 6.09
N GLY A 267 13.03 -0.61 5.43
CA GLY A 267 11.73 -0.44 6.06
C GLY A 267 11.49 0.97 6.60
N GLY A 268 12.32 1.94 6.24
CA GLY A 268 12.18 3.35 6.58
C GLY A 268 11.30 4.15 5.62
N LEU A 269 11.21 5.46 5.88
CA LEU A 269 10.54 6.43 5.03
C LEU A 269 11.51 6.93 3.96
N GLY A 270 11.07 6.89 2.71
CA GLY A 270 11.75 7.54 1.59
C GLY A 270 10.76 8.32 0.73
N PHE A 271 11.25 8.88 -0.37
CA PHE A 271 10.41 9.52 -1.36
C PHE A 271 11.05 9.58 -2.73
N ALA A 272 10.21 9.60 -3.76
CA ALA A 272 10.60 9.91 -5.13
C ALA A 272 10.27 11.36 -5.46
N VAL A 273 11.19 12.04 -6.16
CA VAL A 273 10.94 13.32 -6.82
C VAL A 273 11.06 13.09 -8.32
N VAL A 274 9.96 13.25 -9.04
CA VAL A 274 9.91 13.14 -10.50
C VAL A 274 9.76 14.53 -11.09
N SER A 275 10.68 14.91 -11.97
CA SER A 275 10.61 16.18 -12.71
C SER A 275 11.11 15.98 -14.13
N LYS A 276 10.30 16.36 -15.13
CA LYS A 276 10.58 16.10 -16.54
C LYS A 276 10.80 14.60 -16.78
N HIS A 277 12.00 14.20 -17.19
CA HIS A 277 12.41 12.81 -17.39
C HIS A 277 13.37 12.30 -16.31
N ILE A 278 13.47 12.97 -15.15
CA ILE A 278 14.37 12.54 -14.08
C ILE A 278 13.54 12.11 -12.88
N MET A 279 13.82 10.91 -12.38
CA MET A 279 13.32 10.42 -11.10
C MET A 279 14.48 10.30 -10.11
N GLN A 280 14.39 11.02 -9.00
CA GLN A 280 15.34 10.93 -7.88
C GLN A 280 14.70 10.13 -6.75
N LEU A 281 15.41 9.14 -6.23
CA LEU A 281 15.00 8.33 -5.10
C LEU A 281 15.83 8.71 -3.87
N TRP A 282 15.12 9.13 -2.82
CA TRP A 282 15.70 9.58 -1.57
C TRP A 282 15.31 8.59 -0.46
N GLY A 283 16.30 8.20 0.35
CA GLY A 283 16.13 7.21 1.42
C GLY A 283 16.90 7.58 2.68
N LYS A 284 16.95 6.66 3.65
CA LYS A 284 17.59 6.85 4.98
C LYS A 284 17.17 8.16 5.64
N THR A 285 15.87 8.40 5.64
CA THR A 285 15.33 9.60 6.27
C THR A 285 15.58 9.53 7.77
N THR A 286 16.50 10.35 8.27
CA THR A 286 16.60 10.57 9.71
C THR A 286 15.64 11.69 10.09
N ILE A 287 14.74 11.39 11.02
CA ILE A 287 14.00 12.40 11.75
C ILE A 287 14.94 12.82 12.88
N SER A 288 15.64 13.94 12.71
CA SER A 288 16.62 14.41 13.69
C SER A 288 16.00 14.52 15.09
N GLY A 289 16.67 14.01 16.12
CA GLY A 289 16.19 14.09 17.50
C GLY A 289 15.85 15.53 17.91
N GLY A 290 14.57 15.80 18.15
CA GLY A 290 14.04 17.13 18.49
C GLY A 290 13.62 18.01 17.29
N GLY A 291 13.96 17.62 16.05
CA GLY A 291 13.62 18.36 14.84
C GLY A 291 12.70 17.55 13.93
N ASN A 292 11.49 18.05 13.68
CA ASN A 292 10.52 17.52 12.71
C ASN A 292 10.97 17.77 11.26
N VAL A 293 12.21 17.41 10.90
CA VAL A 293 12.78 17.62 9.57
C VAL A 293 13.29 16.30 9.02
N VAL A 294 12.81 15.94 7.83
CA VAL A 294 13.31 14.86 6.98
C VAL A 294 14.57 15.36 6.29
N ARG A 295 15.72 14.81 6.67
CA ARG A 295 16.92 14.81 5.83
C ARG A 295 16.99 13.46 5.13
N GLY A 296 16.87 13.47 3.80
CA GLY A 296 17.02 12.29 2.96
C GLY A 296 18.40 12.23 2.34
N GLU A 297 18.95 11.03 2.19
CA GLU A 297 20.16 10.78 1.41
C GLU A 297 19.72 10.36 -0.01
N LEU A 298 20.22 11.06 -1.03
CA LEU A 298 19.96 10.69 -2.42
C LEU A 298 20.56 9.32 -2.71
N GLN A 299 19.70 8.32 -2.95
CA GLN A 299 20.13 6.95 -3.19
C GLN A 299 20.35 6.67 -4.67
N LYS A 300 19.50 7.23 -5.53
CA LYS A 300 19.52 6.93 -6.97
C LYS A 300 18.93 8.05 -7.80
N ILE A 301 19.51 8.30 -8.97
CA ILE A 301 18.94 9.11 -10.03
C ILE A 301 18.64 8.18 -11.20
N VAL A 302 17.46 8.32 -11.80
CA VAL A 302 17.02 7.55 -12.95
C VAL A 302 16.61 8.50 -14.07
N GLU A 303 17.24 8.35 -15.21
CA GLU A 303 16.88 9.02 -16.46
C GLU A 303 15.77 8.20 -17.15
N LEU A 304 14.54 8.66 -16.99
CA LEU A 304 13.31 7.98 -17.42
C LEU A 304 13.20 7.88 -18.94
N ASP A 305 13.72 8.86 -19.67
CA ASP A 305 13.81 8.84 -21.12
C ASP A 305 14.70 7.71 -21.63
N GLN A 306 15.84 7.48 -21.00
CA GLN A 306 16.71 6.35 -21.32
C GLN A 306 16.12 5.02 -20.84
N LEU A 307 15.59 4.97 -19.62
CA LEU A 307 15.01 3.75 -19.06
C LEU A 307 13.82 3.26 -19.90
N LEU A 308 12.91 4.16 -20.27
CA LEU A 308 11.65 3.83 -20.93
C LEU A 308 11.69 4.05 -22.45
N SER A 309 12.84 4.47 -22.99
CA SER A 309 13.01 4.83 -24.41
C SER A 309 11.98 5.87 -24.89
N LEU A 310 11.79 6.94 -24.10
CA LEU A 310 10.80 7.98 -24.40
C LEU A 310 11.23 8.81 -25.60
N ARG A 311 10.26 9.22 -26.42
CA ARG A 311 10.52 10.15 -27.53
C ARG A 311 10.82 11.55 -26.99
N PRO A 312 11.73 12.30 -27.62
CA PRO A 312 11.95 13.71 -27.29
C PRO A 312 10.63 14.48 -27.41
N SER A 313 10.30 15.22 -26.36
CA SER A 313 9.11 16.07 -26.29
C SER A 313 9.53 17.46 -25.82
N THR A 314 8.75 18.46 -26.20
CA THR A 314 8.94 19.87 -25.79
C THR A 314 8.02 20.27 -24.64
N ASN A 315 7.20 19.35 -24.11
CA ASN A 315 6.26 19.63 -23.03
C ASN A 315 6.96 19.74 -21.67
N VAL A 316 6.42 20.58 -20.77
CA VAL A 316 7.03 20.81 -19.44
C VAL A 316 6.52 19.81 -18.38
N HIS A 317 5.49 19.02 -18.71
CA HIS A 317 4.83 18.05 -17.83
C HIS A 317 4.93 16.64 -18.43
N GLU A 318 6.13 16.06 -18.45
CA GLU A 318 6.39 14.84 -19.23
C GLU A 318 6.22 13.54 -18.46
N SER A 319 6.39 13.58 -17.13
CA SER A 319 6.19 12.41 -16.28
C SER A 319 5.55 12.77 -14.95
N SER A 320 4.60 11.96 -14.50
CA SER A 320 3.91 12.13 -13.21
C SER A 320 3.71 10.78 -12.51
N VAL A 321 3.94 10.77 -11.20
CA VAL A 321 3.60 9.62 -10.37
C VAL A 321 2.11 9.63 -10.07
N ILE A 322 1.41 8.62 -10.57
CA ILE A 322 -0.05 8.48 -10.49
C ILE A 322 -0.50 7.36 -9.54
N GLY A 323 0.42 6.52 -9.06
CA GLY A 323 0.16 5.45 -8.10
C GLY A 323 1.44 4.85 -7.52
N TYR A 324 1.34 4.24 -6.36
CA TYR A 324 2.44 3.54 -5.70
C TYR A 324 1.89 2.37 -4.87
N ASP A 325 2.50 1.20 -5.02
CA ASP A 325 2.22 0.02 -4.23
C ASP A 325 3.34 -0.21 -3.21
N GLU A 326 3.02 -0.03 -1.93
CA GLU A 326 3.99 -0.20 -0.84
C GLU A 326 4.34 -1.67 -0.56
N ALA A 327 3.55 -2.62 -1.06
CA ALA A 327 3.79 -4.05 -0.87
C ALA A 327 4.85 -4.61 -1.82
N THR A 328 4.84 -4.20 -3.09
CA THR A 328 5.80 -4.63 -4.12
C THR A 328 6.86 -3.58 -4.44
N ASN A 329 6.80 -2.41 -3.79
CA ASN A 329 7.66 -1.25 -4.04
C ASN A 329 7.62 -0.82 -5.52
N THR A 330 6.40 -0.74 -6.05
CA THR A 330 6.14 -0.50 -7.47
C THR A 330 5.48 0.85 -7.67
N ILE A 331 6.04 1.68 -8.56
CA ILE A 331 5.49 2.99 -8.91
C ILE A 331 4.77 2.94 -10.25
N PHE A 332 3.65 3.64 -10.35
CA PHE A 332 2.94 3.88 -11.60
C PHE A 332 3.28 5.28 -12.08
N LEU A 333 3.91 5.34 -13.24
CA LEU A 333 4.42 6.54 -13.85
C LEU A 333 3.66 6.79 -15.15
N TRP A 334 2.91 7.90 -15.17
CA TRP A 334 2.35 8.42 -16.41
C TRP A 334 3.44 9.16 -17.19
N THR A 335 3.44 8.98 -18.50
CA THR A 335 4.32 9.65 -19.47
C THR A 335 3.55 10.03 -20.73
N THR A 336 4.19 10.75 -21.67
CA THR A 336 3.64 11.04 -23.00
C THR A 336 3.39 9.79 -23.85
N MET A 337 4.01 8.66 -23.53
CA MET A 337 3.82 7.39 -24.24
C MET A 337 2.81 6.47 -23.57
N GLY A 338 2.21 6.87 -22.45
CA GLY A 338 1.30 6.05 -21.65
C GLY A 338 1.84 5.79 -20.24
N VAL A 339 1.29 4.75 -19.59
CA VAL A 339 1.58 4.44 -18.19
C VAL A 339 2.51 3.25 -18.07
N PHE A 340 3.57 3.44 -17.28
CA PHE A 340 4.55 2.43 -16.96
C PHE A 340 4.46 2.05 -15.48
N MET A 341 4.54 0.75 -15.23
CA MET A 341 4.74 0.18 -13.92
C MET A 341 6.24 -0.08 -13.76
N ILE A 342 6.89 0.50 -12.74
CA ILE A 342 8.33 0.38 -12.50
C ILE A 342 8.55 -0.18 -11.09
N GLN A 343 9.21 -1.33 -11.00
CA GLN A 343 9.61 -1.93 -9.73
C GLN A 343 10.91 -1.25 -9.26
N LEU A 344 10.86 -0.55 -8.13
CA LEU A 344 11.92 0.41 -7.75
C LEU A 344 13.25 -0.25 -7.34
N ASP A 345 13.25 -1.50 -6.89
CA ASP A 345 14.49 -2.17 -6.46
C ASP A 345 15.33 -2.66 -7.65
N SER A 346 14.66 -3.23 -8.65
CA SER A 346 15.28 -3.82 -9.84
C SER A 346 15.29 -2.89 -11.06
N MET A 347 14.50 -1.80 -11.01
CA MET A 347 14.20 -0.92 -12.15
C MET A 347 13.61 -1.65 -13.36
N LYS A 348 13.09 -2.86 -13.18
CA LYS A 348 12.30 -3.53 -14.22
C LYS A 348 10.99 -2.77 -14.40
N PHE A 349 10.60 -2.60 -15.66
CA PHE A 349 9.38 -1.90 -16.00
C PHE A 349 8.53 -2.68 -16.99
N THR A 350 7.24 -2.42 -16.95
CA THR A 350 6.26 -2.92 -17.92
C THR A 350 5.32 -1.79 -18.28
N LYS A 351 5.00 -1.64 -19.55
CA LYS A 351 3.97 -0.70 -20.00
C LYS A 351 2.59 -1.31 -19.76
N VAL A 352 1.72 -0.61 -19.03
CA VAL A 352 0.41 -1.13 -18.61
C VAL A 352 -0.76 -0.43 -19.29
N SER A 353 -0.54 0.75 -19.89
CA SER A 353 -1.56 1.45 -20.67
C SER A 353 -0.92 2.34 -21.74
N GLU A 354 -1.57 2.44 -22.89
CA GLU A 354 -1.30 3.46 -23.92
C GLU A 354 -2.06 4.77 -23.64
N ASP A 355 -3.05 4.74 -22.75
CA ASP A 355 -3.91 5.89 -22.48
C ASP A 355 -3.19 6.98 -21.66
N THR A 356 -3.23 8.19 -22.19
CA THR A 356 -2.62 9.38 -21.59
C THR A 356 -3.59 10.20 -20.74
N CYS A 357 -4.87 9.85 -20.66
CA CYS A 357 -5.91 10.65 -20.00
C CYS A 357 -6.17 10.27 -18.52
N ILE A 358 -5.54 9.21 -18.02
CA ILE A 358 -5.85 8.66 -16.69
C ILE A 358 -5.04 9.34 -15.59
N ARG A 359 -5.72 9.85 -14.56
CA ARG A 359 -5.12 10.72 -13.53
C ARG A 359 -4.64 10.02 -12.26
N ARG A 360 -5.25 8.89 -11.87
CA ARG A 360 -4.90 8.17 -10.63
C ARG A 360 -5.06 6.66 -10.78
N TYR A 361 -4.05 5.95 -10.31
CA TYR A 361 -4.02 4.50 -10.23
C TYR A 361 -3.98 4.10 -8.76
N PHE A 362 -4.76 3.08 -8.43
CA PHE A 362 -4.87 2.50 -7.10
C PHE A 362 -4.42 1.05 -7.19
N PRO A 363 -3.12 0.78 -6.95
CA PRO A 363 -2.59 -0.57 -7.02
C PRO A 363 -3.29 -1.49 -6.02
N PHE A 364 -3.58 -2.72 -6.44
CA PHE A 364 -4.27 -3.70 -5.62
C PHE A 364 -3.42 -4.96 -5.47
N ALA A 365 -2.74 -5.05 -4.34
CA ALA A 365 -2.01 -6.24 -3.93
C ALA A 365 -2.82 -7.03 -2.88
N SER A 366 -2.99 -8.32 -3.11
CA SER A 366 -3.71 -9.21 -2.18
C SER A 366 -3.35 -10.68 -2.44
N PHE A 367 -3.48 -11.52 -1.41
CA PHE A 367 -3.45 -12.97 -1.62
C PHE A 367 -4.80 -13.41 -2.18
N TYR A 368 -4.77 -14.05 -3.34
CA TYR A 368 -5.99 -14.59 -3.94
C TYR A 368 -6.54 -15.75 -3.09
N PRO A 369 -7.86 -15.88 -2.91
CA PRO A 369 -8.44 -16.90 -2.05
C PRO A 369 -8.40 -18.26 -2.75
N TRP A 370 -8.35 -19.33 -1.95
CA TRP A 370 -8.38 -20.72 -2.37
C TRP A 370 -9.32 -21.53 -1.48
#